data_AF-A0ABD6C3R9-F1
#
_entry.id   AF-A0ABD6C3R9-F1
#
_cell.length_a   1.000
_cell.length_b   1.000
_cell.length_c   1.000
_cell.angle_alpha   90.00
_cell.angle_beta   90.00
_cell.angle_gamma   90.00
#
_symmetry.space_group_name_H-M   'P 1'
#
loop_
_entity.id
_entity.type
_entity.pdbx_description
1 polymer ?
#
loop_
_entity_poly.entity_id
_entity_poly.type
_entity_poly.pdbx_seq_one_letter_code
_entity_poly.pdbx_strand_id
1 'polypeptide(L)'
;LPKDASISRRCHAVSRLTKDGCFAEFYVAHPAVVDDAALTDIVDLMLDEVRPLVRSVDERTRRTEYRASLETIVSYLDYNPPEDGTFLTPSSSNENAIADYFGYDIESPVTERRFVDEDLGINGMIDLVQSESELLDYKSGSESNANSIVQDAAIDEPTDEPDFQALLYLTYWRSQTPDEQLSFTFFYVTELVDDAIAGDVDIDDALTTVTYYPGSLTDHVRTEEFFEYLREEGANKCQKILSKIDYQTYASLFDAVPLVETTDSDELIESEFGQTMIARLKTEIGEFKYVTTGSKQVMREIARQQKGAFFEPDLDAFESFVENQLTELNRRRTGDEPFPIEGLAGEPNYRRVDNRDLLLEGEQ
;
A
#
# COMPACT_ATOMS: atom_id res chain seq x y z
N LEU A 1 -0.81 29.35 23.35
CA LEU A 1 -2.24 29.02 23.11
C LEU A 1 -2.44 28.83 21.61
N PRO A 2 -3.15 27.77 21.21
CA PRO A 2 -2.76 26.90 20.09
C PRO A 2 -3.25 27.43 18.74
N LYS A 3 -2.32 27.68 17.81
CA LYS A 3 -2.65 27.82 16.38
C LYS A 3 -2.38 26.53 15.62
N ASP A 4 -1.30 25.82 15.93
CA ASP A 4 -0.95 24.58 15.21
C ASP A 4 -1.82 23.38 15.59
N ALA A 5 -2.18 23.23 16.87
CA ALA A 5 -3.16 22.20 17.26
C ALA A 5 -4.59 22.48 16.75
N SER A 6 -4.86 23.71 16.29
CA SER A 6 -6.15 24.07 15.66
C SER A 6 -6.15 23.82 14.16
N ILE A 7 -4.99 23.89 13.50
CA ILE A 7 -4.83 23.55 12.08
C ILE A 7 -4.82 22.04 11.90
N SER A 8 -4.07 21.31 12.73
CA SER A 8 -4.06 19.83 12.72
C SER A 8 -5.45 19.23 13.02
N ARG A 9 -6.19 19.75 14.01
CA ARG A 9 -7.58 19.33 14.27
C ARG A 9 -8.57 19.77 13.19
N ARG A 10 -8.34 20.87 12.48
CA ARG A 10 -9.17 21.31 11.35
C ARG A 10 -8.89 20.49 10.09
N CYS A 11 -7.64 20.11 9.83
CA CYS A 11 -7.30 19.15 8.78
C CYS A 11 -7.91 17.76 9.07
N HIS A 12 -7.93 17.33 10.35
CA HIS A 12 -8.62 16.10 10.77
C HIS A 12 -10.15 16.17 10.68
N ALA A 13 -10.78 17.34 10.88
CA ALA A 13 -12.23 17.51 10.75
C ALA A 13 -12.65 17.55 9.27
N VAL A 14 -11.88 18.23 8.42
CA VAL A 14 -12.04 18.21 6.96
C VAL A 14 -11.91 16.79 6.43
N SER A 15 -10.91 16.05 6.90
CA SER A 15 -10.71 14.62 6.59
C SER A 15 -11.90 13.72 6.93
N ARG A 16 -12.82 14.10 7.84
CA ARG A 16 -14.00 13.26 8.16
C ARG A 16 -15.15 13.39 7.16
N LEU A 17 -15.21 14.46 6.39
CA LEU A 17 -16.22 14.70 5.35
C LEU A 17 -15.61 14.60 3.94
N THR A 18 -14.29 14.80 3.81
CA THR A 18 -13.52 14.61 2.58
C THR A 18 -12.82 13.25 2.50
N LYS A 19 -13.23 12.29 3.34
CA LYS A 19 -12.81 10.89 3.19
C LYS A 19 -13.58 10.35 2.00
N ASP A 20 -12.88 10.10 0.90
CA ASP A 20 -13.39 9.32 -0.22
C ASP A 20 -14.03 8.01 0.27
N GLY A 21 -13.51 7.43 1.37
CA GLY A 21 -14.09 6.31 2.11
C GLY A 21 -15.52 6.53 2.65
N CYS A 22 -15.90 7.74 3.10
CA CYS A 22 -17.26 8.01 3.56
C CYS A 22 -18.28 8.03 2.41
N PHE A 23 -17.88 8.56 1.26
CA PHE A 23 -18.72 8.51 0.06
C PHE A 23 -18.80 7.08 -0.50
N ALA A 24 -17.67 6.38 -0.58
CA ALA A 24 -17.62 4.99 -1.01
C ALA A 24 -18.51 4.10 -0.14
N GLU A 25 -18.45 4.25 1.19
CA GLU A 25 -19.35 3.58 2.14
C GLU A 25 -20.83 3.84 1.84
N PHE A 26 -21.21 5.11 1.61
CA PHE A 26 -22.58 5.45 1.27
C PHE A 26 -23.01 4.87 -0.09
N TYR A 27 -22.13 4.91 -1.09
CA TYR A 27 -22.40 4.40 -2.43
C TYR A 27 -22.55 2.88 -2.43
N VAL A 28 -21.67 2.14 -1.74
CA VAL A 28 -21.76 0.69 -1.61
C VAL A 28 -23.06 0.28 -0.92
N ALA A 29 -23.45 0.98 0.14
CA ALA A 29 -24.68 0.67 0.88
C ALA A 29 -25.96 1.06 0.11
N HIS A 30 -25.95 2.18 -0.61
CA HIS A 30 -27.14 2.79 -1.22
C HIS A 30 -26.90 3.28 -2.66
N PRO A 31 -26.45 2.43 -3.59
CA PRO A 31 -26.03 2.88 -4.92
C PRO A 31 -27.17 3.52 -5.72
N ALA A 32 -28.41 3.03 -5.53
CA ALA A 32 -29.60 3.54 -6.20
C ALA A 32 -30.01 4.97 -5.77
N VAL A 33 -29.43 5.49 -4.67
CA VAL A 33 -29.70 6.85 -4.17
C VAL A 33 -28.80 7.88 -4.83
N VAL A 34 -27.62 7.46 -5.31
CA VAL A 34 -26.60 8.36 -5.85
C VAL A 34 -26.84 8.58 -7.36
N ASP A 35 -27.64 9.60 -7.67
CA ASP A 35 -27.79 10.13 -9.03
C ASP A 35 -27.01 11.44 -9.23
N ASP A 36 -27.11 12.03 -10.43
CA ASP A 36 -26.44 13.29 -10.78
C ASP A 36 -26.77 14.46 -9.83
N ALA A 37 -28.01 14.51 -9.33
CA ALA A 37 -28.44 15.53 -8.39
C ALA A 37 -27.88 15.26 -7.00
N ALA A 38 -27.93 14.01 -6.53
CA ALA A 38 -27.33 13.60 -5.27
C ALA A 38 -25.81 13.86 -5.24
N LEU A 39 -25.09 13.54 -6.32
CA LEU A 39 -23.67 13.88 -6.46
C LEU A 39 -23.42 15.39 -6.34
N THR A 40 -24.30 16.22 -6.91
CA THR A 40 -24.20 17.68 -6.78
C THR A 40 -24.36 18.12 -5.32
N ASP A 41 -25.35 17.57 -4.63
CA ASP A 41 -25.62 17.88 -3.22
C ASP A 41 -24.48 17.43 -2.30
N ILE A 42 -23.88 16.26 -2.57
CA ILE A 42 -22.72 15.76 -1.82
C ILE A 42 -21.51 16.66 -2.02
N VAL A 43 -21.22 17.07 -3.26
CA VAL A 43 -20.13 18.02 -3.53
C VAL A 43 -20.37 19.34 -2.82
N ASP A 44 -21.61 19.84 -2.78
CA ASP A 44 -21.96 21.05 -2.04
C ASP A 44 -21.75 20.89 -0.53
N LEU A 45 -22.12 19.73 0.03
CA LEU A 45 -21.86 19.40 1.44
C LEU A 45 -20.36 19.37 1.76
N MET A 46 -19.54 18.73 0.91
CA MET A 46 -18.08 18.70 1.06
C MET A 46 -17.48 20.11 0.98
N LEU A 47 -17.94 20.93 0.04
CA LEU A 47 -17.49 22.31 -0.13
C LEU A 47 -17.85 23.20 1.06
N ASP A 48 -19.05 23.05 1.62
CA ASP A 48 -19.51 23.81 2.78
C ASP A 48 -18.63 23.56 4.00
N GLU A 49 -18.18 22.31 4.22
CA GLU A 49 -17.29 21.95 5.31
C GLU A 49 -15.89 22.57 5.15
N VAL A 50 -15.33 22.54 3.94
CA VAL A 50 -13.99 23.08 3.70
C VAL A 50 -13.96 24.59 3.47
N ARG A 51 -15.11 25.23 3.21
CA ARG A 51 -15.23 26.66 2.87
C ARG A 51 -14.39 27.59 3.76
N PRO A 52 -14.29 27.42 5.10
CA PRO A 52 -13.46 28.28 5.94
C PRO A 52 -11.96 28.25 5.63
N LEU A 53 -11.49 27.24 4.89
CA LEU A 53 -10.09 26.98 4.57
C LEU A 53 -9.76 27.26 3.09
N VAL A 54 -10.80 27.42 2.25
CA VAL A 54 -10.67 27.62 0.81
C VAL A 54 -10.80 29.09 0.47
N ARG A 55 -9.99 29.57 -0.47
CA ARG A 55 -10.18 30.92 -1.00
C ARG A 55 -11.40 30.91 -1.91
N SER A 56 -12.23 31.93 -1.84
CA SER A 56 -13.44 32.03 -2.69
C SER A 56 -13.16 31.91 -4.20
N VAL A 57 -11.94 32.22 -4.64
CA VAL A 57 -11.51 32.08 -6.04
C VAL A 57 -11.25 30.64 -6.46
N ASP A 58 -10.93 29.76 -5.50
CA ASP A 58 -10.57 28.35 -5.72
C ASP A 58 -11.79 27.43 -5.55
N GLU A 59 -12.92 27.92 -5.03
CA GLU A 59 -14.14 27.13 -4.79
C GLU A 59 -14.65 26.43 -6.06
N ARG A 60 -14.59 27.11 -7.20
CA ARG A 60 -15.07 26.53 -8.48
C ARG A 60 -14.19 25.38 -8.95
N THR A 61 -12.88 25.52 -8.80
CA THR A 61 -11.93 24.46 -9.14
C THR A 61 -12.14 23.26 -8.24
N ARG A 62 -12.23 23.47 -6.91
CA ARG A 62 -12.50 22.39 -5.95
C ARG A 62 -13.83 21.69 -6.19
N ARG A 63 -14.86 22.43 -6.60
CA ARG A 63 -16.14 21.80 -6.99
C ARG A 63 -15.94 20.79 -8.11
N THR A 64 -15.20 21.17 -9.15
CA THR A 64 -14.90 20.27 -10.27
C THR A 64 -14.05 19.10 -9.82
N GLU A 65 -13.01 19.33 -9.01
CA GLU A 65 -12.14 18.28 -8.47
C GLU A 65 -12.96 17.25 -7.68
N TYR A 66 -13.74 17.69 -6.68
CA TYR A 66 -14.58 16.78 -5.90
C TYR A 66 -15.58 16.04 -6.78
N ARG A 67 -16.24 16.74 -7.71
CA ARG A 67 -17.20 16.12 -8.62
C ARG A 67 -16.55 14.99 -9.43
N ALA A 68 -15.40 15.26 -10.04
CA ALA A 68 -14.66 14.27 -10.81
C ALA A 68 -14.22 13.09 -9.93
N SER A 69 -13.73 13.36 -8.71
CA SER A 69 -13.34 12.32 -7.76
C SER A 69 -14.50 11.38 -7.40
N LEU A 70 -15.68 11.93 -7.08
CA LEU A 70 -16.85 11.10 -6.76
C LEU A 70 -17.32 10.28 -7.97
N GLU A 71 -17.32 10.86 -9.17
CA GLU A 71 -17.69 10.15 -10.40
C GLU A 71 -16.71 9.02 -10.72
N THR A 72 -15.42 9.23 -10.47
CA THR A 72 -14.38 8.20 -10.60
C THR A 72 -14.59 7.05 -9.62
N ILE A 73 -14.93 7.35 -8.35
CA ILE A 73 -15.25 6.32 -7.35
C ILE A 73 -16.49 5.52 -7.77
N VAL A 74 -17.56 6.19 -8.22
CA VAL A 74 -18.78 5.54 -8.75
C VAL A 74 -18.44 4.61 -9.89
N SER A 75 -17.67 5.10 -10.88
CA SER A 75 -17.28 4.31 -12.04
C SER A 75 -16.47 3.08 -11.66
N TYR A 76 -15.55 3.21 -10.70
CA TYR A 76 -14.76 2.09 -10.20
C TYR A 76 -15.65 1.05 -9.51
N LEU A 77 -16.51 1.47 -8.59
CA LEU A 77 -17.38 0.57 -7.81
C LEU A 77 -18.48 -0.10 -8.64
N ASP A 78 -18.94 0.56 -9.71
CA ASP A 78 -19.87 -0.05 -10.66
C ASP A 78 -19.23 -1.17 -11.49
N TYR A 79 -17.94 -1.01 -11.83
CA TYR A 79 -17.18 -2.01 -12.58
C TYR A 79 -16.64 -3.12 -11.66
N ASN A 80 -16.28 -2.76 -10.43
CA ASN A 80 -15.71 -3.64 -9.40
C ASN A 80 -16.56 -3.58 -8.11
N PRO A 81 -17.79 -4.10 -8.10
CA PRO A 81 -18.57 -4.15 -6.88
C PRO A 81 -17.89 -5.06 -5.85
N PRO A 82 -17.82 -4.68 -4.56
CA PRO A 82 -17.25 -5.55 -3.55
C PRO A 82 -18.09 -6.82 -3.36
N GLU A 83 -17.45 -7.90 -2.97
CA GLU A 83 -18.16 -9.14 -2.61
C GLU A 83 -19.00 -8.92 -1.33
N ASP A 84 -20.08 -9.70 -1.14
CA ASP A 84 -21.10 -9.50 -0.09
C ASP A 84 -20.57 -9.61 1.38
N GLY A 85 -19.25 -9.72 1.59
CA GLY A 85 -18.61 -9.61 2.90
C GLY A 85 -19.00 -10.69 3.91
N THR A 86 -19.62 -11.78 3.45
CA THR A 86 -20.21 -12.83 4.31
C THR A 86 -19.21 -13.55 5.21
N PHE A 87 -17.92 -13.49 4.88
CA PHE A 87 -16.81 -13.99 5.67
C PHE A 87 -16.50 -13.13 6.91
N LEU A 88 -17.09 -11.94 7.01
CA LEU A 88 -16.80 -10.98 8.07
C LEU A 88 -17.88 -10.93 9.16
N THR A 89 -17.45 -10.91 10.42
CA THR A 89 -18.29 -10.66 11.61
C THR A 89 -18.76 -9.20 11.70
N PRO A 90 -19.81 -8.90 12.50
CA PRO A 90 -20.66 -7.72 12.31
C PRO A 90 -19.92 -6.38 12.39
N SER A 91 -20.37 -5.46 11.54
CA SER A 91 -19.81 -4.14 11.32
C SER A 91 -19.87 -3.25 12.56
N SER A 92 -18.92 -2.32 12.67
CA SER A 92 -19.02 -1.19 13.59
C SER A 92 -19.84 -0.10 12.91
N SER A 93 -20.97 0.31 13.51
CA SER A 93 -21.71 1.49 13.06
C SER A 93 -20.84 2.74 13.30
N ASN A 94 -20.28 3.30 12.25
CA ASN A 94 -19.61 4.59 12.30
C ASN A 94 -20.59 5.69 11.85
N GLU A 95 -20.39 6.91 12.36
CA GLU A 95 -21.15 8.09 11.92
C GLU A 95 -20.73 8.42 10.47
N ASN A 96 -21.68 8.37 9.52
CA ASN A 96 -21.45 8.75 8.13
C ASN A 96 -22.26 10.02 7.80
N ALA A 97 -21.56 11.13 7.60
CA ALA A 97 -22.18 12.44 7.43
C ALA A 97 -23.00 12.57 6.13
N ILE A 98 -22.68 11.79 5.09
CA ILE A 98 -23.46 11.75 3.85
C ILE A 98 -24.77 11.01 4.09
N ALA A 99 -24.70 9.86 4.78
CA ALA A 99 -25.88 9.11 5.19
C ALA A 99 -26.81 9.94 6.07
N ASP A 100 -26.25 10.63 7.07
CA ASP A 100 -26.98 11.54 7.94
C ASP A 100 -27.67 12.67 7.15
N TYR A 101 -26.99 13.24 6.15
CA TYR A 101 -27.53 14.29 5.29
C TYR A 101 -28.75 13.81 4.49
N PHE A 102 -28.69 12.59 3.94
CA PHE A 102 -29.80 12.00 3.19
C PHE A 102 -30.83 11.26 4.06
N GLY A 103 -30.54 11.07 5.36
CA GLY A 103 -31.41 10.37 6.30
C GLY A 103 -31.45 8.85 6.11
N TYR A 104 -30.33 8.24 5.72
CA TYR A 104 -30.17 6.79 5.58
C TYR A 104 -29.28 6.22 6.68
N ASP A 105 -29.60 5.02 7.13
CA ASP A 105 -28.72 4.23 8.00
C ASP A 105 -27.70 3.47 7.14
N ILE A 106 -26.46 3.33 7.64
CA ILE A 106 -25.44 2.47 7.02
C ILE A 106 -25.05 1.37 8.00
N GLU A 107 -25.19 0.14 7.52
CA GLU A 107 -24.52 -1.02 8.09
C GLU A 107 -23.82 -1.73 6.93
N SER A 108 -22.54 -1.44 6.72
CA SER A 108 -21.75 -2.08 5.67
C SER A 108 -20.82 -3.13 6.26
N PRO A 109 -20.86 -4.39 5.79
CA PRO A 109 -19.91 -5.40 6.21
C PRO A 109 -18.54 -5.21 5.54
N VAL A 110 -18.38 -4.34 4.55
CA VAL A 110 -17.16 -4.26 3.72
C VAL A 110 -16.46 -2.91 3.76
N THR A 111 -17.08 -1.84 4.23
CA THR A 111 -16.48 -0.49 4.26
C THR A 111 -16.20 0.01 5.67
N GLU A 112 -15.23 0.93 5.79
CA GLU A 112 -14.82 1.62 7.04
C GLU A 112 -14.75 0.65 8.24
N ARG A 113 -14.07 -0.48 8.03
CA ARG A 113 -13.94 -1.55 9.02
C ARG A 113 -12.81 -1.25 9.98
N ARG A 114 -13.18 -0.98 11.23
CA ARG A 114 -12.21 -0.85 12.31
C ARG A 114 -11.73 -2.22 12.77
N PHE A 115 -10.42 -2.36 12.95
CA PHE A 115 -9.85 -3.48 13.65
C PHE A 115 -8.94 -3.05 14.79
N VAL A 116 -8.82 -3.94 15.77
CA VAL A 116 -7.86 -3.86 16.87
C VAL A 116 -7.34 -5.27 17.08
N ASP A 117 -6.04 -5.45 16.92
CA ASP A 117 -5.33 -6.66 17.28
C ASP A 117 -4.58 -6.38 18.58
N GLU A 118 -5.11 -6.88 19.70
CA GLU A 118 -4.51 -6.64 21.01
C GLU A 118 -3.22 -7.46 21.21
N ASP A 119 -3.08 -8.59 20.52
CA ASP A 119 -1.94 -9.49 20.65
C ASP A 119 -0.72 -8.88 19.95
N LEU A 120 -0.91 -8.31 18.76
CA LEU A 120 0.13 -7.56 18.03
C LEU A 120 0.23 -6.08 18.44
N GLY A 121 -0.77 -5.56 19.16
CA GLY A 121 -0.84 -4.16 19.55
C GLY A 121 -1.06 -3.17 18.39
N ILE A 122 -1.62 -3.65 17.29
CA ILE A 122 -1.93 -2.83 16.09
C ILE A 122 -3.43 -2.54 15.99
N ASN A 123 -3.78 -1.44 15.35
CA ASN A 123 -5.16 -1.11 15.01
C ASN A 123 -5.20 -0.28 13.74
N GLY A 124 -6.33 -0.29 13.05
CA GLY A 124 -6.51 0.44 11.81
C GLY A 124 -7.97 0.55 11.40
N MET A 125 -8.18 1.20 10.26
CA MET A 125 -9.48 1.35 9.61
C MET A 125 -9.33 1.00 8.14
N ILE A 126 -9.93 -0.11 7.73
CA ILE A 126 -9.95 -0.54 6.32
C ILE A 126 -11.06 0.21 5.61
N ASP A 127 -10.73 1.00 4.59
CA ASP A 127 -11.72 1.77 3.84
C ASP A 127 -12.67 0.85 3.07
N LEU A 128 -12.14 -0.14 2.34
CA LEU A 128 -12.92 -1.13 1.62
C LEU A 128 -12.24 -2.52 1.63
N VAL A 129 -13.03 -3.54 1.95
CA VAL A 129 -12.72 -4.94 1.70
C VAL A 129 -13.38 -5.31 0.37
N GLN A 130 -12.56 -5.49 -0.67
CA GLN A 130 -13.06 -5.79 -2.01
C GLN A 130 -13.47 -7.26 -2.12
N SER A 131 -12.68 -8.17 -1.53
CA SER A 131 -12.93 -9.62 -1.46
C SER A 131 -12.18 -10.23 -0.26
N GLU A 132 -12.23 -11.55 -0.09
CA GLU A 132 -11.50 -12.25 0.99
C GLU A 132 -9.98 -12.03 0.95
N SER A 133 -9.42 -11.75 -0.23
CA SER A 133 -7.98 -11.57 -0.45
C SER A 133 -7.59 -10.15 -0.86
N GLU A 134 -8.54 -9.23 -1.03
CA GLU A 134 -8.27 -7.91 -1.61
C GLU A 134 -8.82 -6.79 -0.74
N LEU A 135 -7.92 -5.86 -0.40
CA LEU A 135 -8.22 -4.65 0.35
C LEU A 135 -7.99 -3.42 -0.53
N LEU A 136 -8.76 -2.36 -0.30
CA LEU A 136 -8.63 -1.09 -0.99
C LEU A 136 -8.67 0.09 -0.01
N ASP A 137 -7.81 1.08 -0.25
CA ASP A 137 -7.70 2.33 0.51
C ASP A 137 -7.72 3.52 -0.45
N TYR A 138 -8.57 4.51 -0.16
CA TYR A 138 -8.71 5.69 -1.02
C TYR A 138 -7.71 6.77 -0.62
N LYS A 139 -6.95 7.25 -1.59
CA LYS A 139 -5.91 8.27 -1.40
C LYS A 139 -6.23 9.55 -2.16
N SER A 140 -6.13 10.66 -1.44
CA SER A 140 -6.19 12.03 -2.00
C SER A 140 -4.79 12.62 -2.24
N GLY A 141 -3.75 11.79 -2.24
CA GLY A 141 -2.34 12.18 -2.38
C GLY A 141 -1.81 11.89 -3.77
N SER A 142 -0.51 12.17 -3.98
CA SER A 142 0.17 11.82 -5.22
C SER A 142 0.38 10.32 -5.33
N GLU A 143 0.24 9.80 -6.56
CA GLU A 143 0.50 8.39 -6.85
C GLU A 143 1.89 7.96 -6.37
N SER A 144 1.94 6.81 -5.72
CA SER A 144 3.17 6.11 -5.38
C SER A 144 3.11 4.72 -5.98
N ASN A 145 4.16 4.30 -6.69
CA ASN A 145 4.24 2.97 -7.27
C ASN A 145 4.57 1.90 -6.21
N ALA A 146 4.29 0.63 -6.51
CA ALA A 146 4.49 -0.49 -5.59
C ALA A 146 5.91 -0.57 -5.01
N ASN A 147 6.95 -0.26 -5.81
CA ASN A 147 8.32 -0.27 -5.30
C ASN A 147 8.59 0.86 -4.30
N SER A 148 8.04 2.04 -4.52
CA SER A 148 8.10 3.13 -3.53
C SER A 148 7.40 2.72 -2.23
N ILE A 149 6.22 2.11 -2.32
CA ILE A 149 5.46 1.67 -1.14
C ILE A 149 6.24 0.63 -0.31
N VAL A 150 6.79 -0.40 -0.97
CA VAL A 150 7.61 -1.43 -0.28
C VAL A 150 8.88 -0.81 0.30
N GLN A 151 9.52 0.12 -0.42
CA GLN A 151 10.72 0.81 0.05
C GLN A 151 10.43 1.69 1.28
N ASP A 152 9.34 2.45 1.27
CA ASP A 152 8.94 3.32 2.39
C ASP A 152 8.48 2.52 3.62
N ALA A 153 8.12 1.25 3.42
CA ALA A 153 7.79 0.30 4.47
C ALA A 153 9.01 -0.41 5.09
N ALA A 154 10.23 -0.14 4.62
CA ALA A 154 11.44 -0.82 5.09
C ALA A 154 11.74 -0.54 6.57
N ILE A 155 12.02 -1.61 7.33
CA ILE A 155 12.28 -1.56 8.78
C ILE A 155 13.77 -1.31 9.09
N ASP A 156 14.67 -1.98 8.35
CA ASP A 156 16.11 -1.96 8.63
C ASP A 156 16.78 -0.67 8.13
N GLU A 157 16.30 -0.12 7.02
CA GLU A 157 16.77 1.14 6.44
C GLU A 157 15.57 2.08 6.21
N PRO A 158 14.92 2.55 7.29
CA PRO A 158 13.71 3.35 7.17
C PRO A 158 14.01 4.67 6.46
N THR A 159 13.08 5.08 5.59
CA THR A 159 13.17 6.38 4.93
C THR A 159 12.91 7.52 5.94
N ASP A 160 13.10 8.77 5.51
CA ASP A 160 12.82 9.91 6.39
C ASP A 160 11.34 10.00 6.78
N GLU A 161 10.44 9.45 5.96
CA GLU A 161 8.98 9.42 6.15
C GLU A 161 8.48 7.99 5.91
N PRO A 162 8.74 7.06 6.85
CA PRO A 162 8.36 5.67 6.66
C PRO A 162 6.84 5.53 6.63
N ASP A 163 6.35 4.66 5.75
CA ASP A 163 4.94 4.33 5.61
C ASP A 163 4.73 2.82 5.77
N PHE A 164 4.17 2.43 6.92
CA PHE A 164 3.89 1.04 7.25
C PHE A 164 2.44 0.63 6.95
N GLN A 165 1.64 1.46 6.26
CA GLN A 165 0.22 1.19 6.10
C GLN A 165 -0.04 -0.15 5.40
N ALA A 166 0.63 -0.41 4.28
CA ALA A 166 0.47 -1.66 3.55
C ALA A 166 0.87 -2.88 4.40
N LEU A 167 2.03 -2.83 5.06
CA LEU A 167 2.49 -3.88 5.97
C LEU A 167 1.49 -4.12 7.10
N LEU A 168 1.01 -3.07 7.75
CA LEU A 168 0.09 -3.17 8.89
C LEU A 168 -1.23 -3.83 8.48
N TYR A 169 -1.80 -3.41 7.35
CA TYR A 169 -3.09 -3.91 6.89
C TYR A 169 -2.98 -5.35 6.40
N LEU A 170 -1.94 -5.68 5.62
CA LEU A 170 -1.68 -7.04 5.17
C LEU A 170 -1.35 -7.98 6.33
N THR A 171 -0.62 -7.52 7.35
CA THR A 171 -0.32 -8.30 8.56
C THR A 171 -1.60 -8.65 9.32
N TYR A 172 -2.46 -7.65 9.58
CA TYR A 172 -3.75 -7.90 10.21
C TYR A 172 -4.60 -8.86 9.36
N TRP A 173 -4.66 -8.64 8.05
CA TRP A 173 -5.52 -9.45 7.17
C TRP A 173 -5.04 -10.89 7.01
N ARG A 174 -3.71 -11.11 6.99
CA ARG A 174 -3.08 -12.43 7.05
C ARG A 174 -3.53 -13.24 8.26
N SER A 175 -3.78 -12.60 9.40
CA SER A 175 -4.29 -13.30 10.58
C SER A 175 -5.74 -13.82 10.41
N GLN A 176 -6.52 -13.19 9.53
CA GLN A 176 -7.90 -13.56 9.24
C GLN A 176 -7.98 -14.60 8.12
N THR A 177 -7.12 -14.45 7.11
CA THR A 177 -7.04 -15.31 5.92
C THR A 177 -5.60 -15.84 5.76
N PRO A 178 -5.17 -16.81 6.58
CA PRO A 178 -3.80 -17.32 6.55
C PRO A 178 -3.54 -18.14 5.29
N ASP A 179 -2.27 -18.25 4.91
CA ASP A 179 -1.77 -19.06 3.79
C ASP A 179 -2.30 -18.67 2.39
N GLU A 180 -2.97 -17.52 2.26
CA GLU A 180 -3.49 -17.01 0.99
C GLU A 180 -2.66 -15.84 0.45
N GLN A 181 -2.67 -15.67 -0.88
CA GLN A 181 -2.15 -14.47 -1.52
C GLN A 181 -3.12 -13.31 -1.25
N LEU A 182 -2.59 -12.19 -0.76
CA LEU A 182 -3.39 -11.01 -0.44
C LEU A 182 -2.94 -9.83 -1.29
N SER A 183 -3.83 -8.87 -1.54
CA SER A 183 -3.50 -7.63 -2.22
C SER A 183 -4.03 -6.43 -1.44
N PHE A 184 -3.28 -5.33 -1.50
CA PHE A 184 -3.70 -4.04 -0.98
C PHE A 184 -3.53 -2.98 -2.06
N THR A 185 -4.65 -2.38 -2.45
CA THR A 185 -4.73 -1.41 -3.54
C THR A 185 -4.94 -0.01 -3.00
N PHE A 186 -4.03 0.89 -3.37
CA PHE A 186 -4.17 2.32 -3.16
C PHE A 186 -4.87 2.92 -4.38
N PHE A 187 -6.02 3.55 -4.16
CA PHE A 187 -6.77 4.24 -5.21
C PHE A 187 -6.57 5.76 -5.09
N TYR A 188 -5.72 6.31 -5.96
CA TYR A 188 -5.36 7.74 -6.00
C TYR A 188 -6.39 8.56 -6.78
N VAL A 189 -7.59 8.70 -6.22
CA VAL A 189 -8.76 9.29 -6.88
C VAL A 189 -8.50 10.69 -7.44
N THR A 190 -7.62 11.47 -6.80
CA THR A 190 -7.30 12.85 -7.23
C THR A 190 -6.41 12.93 -8.46
N GLU A 191 -5.65 11.89 -8.79
CA GLU A 191 -4.77 11.88 -9.97
C GLU A 191 -5.57 11.89 -11.27
N LEU A 192 -6.74 11.25 -11.28
CA LEU A 192 -7.59 11.16 -12.47
C LEU A 192 -8.41 12.43 -12.73
N VAL A 193 -8.32 13.46 -11.90
CA VAL A 193 -9.17 14.65 -12.06
C VAL A 193 -8.86 15.38 -13.38
N ASP A 194 -7.58 15.56 -13.71
CA ASP A 194 -7.19 16.25 -14.94
C ASP A 194 -7.62 15.44 -16.18
N ASP A 195 -7.48 14.12 -16.14
CA ASP A 195 -7.87 13.21 -17.22
C ASP A 195 -9.40 13.06 -17.34
N ALA A 196 -10.12 13.11 -16.21
CA ALA A 196 -11.58 13.15 -16.17
C ALA A 196 -12.12 14.43 -16.79
N ILE A 197 -11.47 15.56 -16.56
CA ILE A 197 -11.79 16.82 -17.21
C ILE A 197 -11.51 16.74 -18.73
N ALA A 198 -10.45 16.02 -19.13
CA ALA A 198 -10.12 15.79 -20.54
C ALA A 198 -11.03 14.76 -21.24
N GLY A 199 -11.70 13.90 -20.47
CA GLY A 199 -12.56 12.82 -20.96
C GLY A 199 -11.81 11.57 -21.42
N ASP A 200 -10.60 11.34 -20.91
CA ASP A 200 -9.72 10.22 -21.26
C ASP A 200 -9.24 9.51 -19.98
N VAL A 201 -10.19 9.03 -19.16
CA VAL A 201 -9.89 8.39 -17.88
C VAL A 201 -9.56 6.93 -18.11
N ASP A 202 -8.34 6.54 -17.76
CA ASP A 202 -8.00 5.15 -17.45
C ASP A 202 -7.96 5.00 -15.93
N ILE A 203 -8.89 4.23 -15.36
CA ILE A 203 -8.95 4.08 -13.90
C ILE A 203 -7.73 3.30 -13.39
N ASP A 204 -7.19 2.40 -14.22
CA ASP A 204 -6.03 1.58 -13.85
C ASP A 204 -4.79 2.45 -13.57
N ASP A 205 -4.69 3.63 -14.18
CA ASP A 205 -3.60 4.59 -13.96
C ASP A 205 -3.64 5.22 -12.54
N ALA A 206 -4.73 5.06 -11.78
CA ALA A 206 -4.83 5.52 -10.39
C ALA A 206 -4.80 4.41 -9.35
N LEU A 207 -4.61 3.17 -9.78
CA LEU A 207 -4.55 2.02 -8.89
C LEU A 207 -3.12 1.57 -8.75
N THR A 208 -2.58 1.63 -7.54
CA THR A 208 -1.35 0.92 -7.20
C THR A 208 -1.66 -0.23 -6.26
N THR A 209 -1.43 -1.44 -6.72
CA THR A 209 -1.58 -2.66 -5.91
C THR A 209 -0.22 -3.15 -5.44
N VAL A 210 -0.12 -3.45 -4.15
CA VAL A 210 0.97 -4.24 -3.58
C VAL A 210 0.43 -5.61 -3.20
N THR A 211 1.15 -6.66 -3.59
CA THR A 211 0.77 -8.05 -3.34
C THR A 211 1.60 -8.64 -2.23
N TYR A 212 0.95 -9.38 -1.34
CA TYR A 212 1.57 -10.29 -0.39
C TYR A 212 1.47 -11.73 -0.92
N TYR A 213 2.61 -12.44 -0.95
CA TYR A 213 2.66 -13.85 -1.27
C TYR A 213 2.91 -14.70 -0.02
N PRO A 214 2.13 -15.76 0.22
CA PRO A 214 2.41 -16.70 1.30
C PRO A 214 3.71 -17.46 0.95
N GLY A 215 4.65 -17.49 1.91
CA GLY A 215 5.96 -18.09 1.73
C GLY A 215 7.08 -17.09 1.40
N SER A 216 8.27 -17.63 1.09
CA SER A 216 9.46 -16.84 0.77
C SER A 216 9.49 -16.39 -0.70
N LEU A 217 10.28 -15.34 -1.00
CA LEU A 217 10.59 -14.96 -2.38
C LEU A 217 11.14 -16.16 -3.15
N THR A 218 12.06 -16.90 -2.54
CA THR A 218 12.68 -18.09 -3.14
C THR A 218 11.64 -19.13 -3.56
N ASP A 219 10.64 -19.39 -2.72
CA ASP A 219 9.58 -20.36 -3.04
C ASP A 219 8.68 -19.82 -4.16
N HIS A 220 8.30 -18.54 -4.09
CA HIS A 220 7.48 -17.90 -5.10
C HIS A 220 8.12 -17.93 -6.49
N VAL A 221 9.39 -17.52 -6.61
CA VAL A 221 10.06 -17.49 -7.92
C VAL A 221 10.38 -18.87 -8.49
N ARG A 222 10.25 -19.94 -7.69
CA ARG A 222 10.43 -21.33 -8.15
C ARG A 222 9.14 -21.94 -8.70
N THR A 223 8.00 -21.27 -8.55
CA THR A 223 6.71 -21.75 -9.02
C THR A 223 6.66 -21.85 -10.54
N GLU A 224 5.81 -22.75 -11.06
CA GLU A 224 5.52 -22.82 -12.49
C GLU A 224 4.80 -21.56 -12.97
N GLU A 225 3.96 -20.97 -12.12
CA GLU A 225 3.24 -19.72 -12.38
C GLU A 225 4.21 -18.56 -12.65
N PHE A 226 5.22 -18.37 -11.80
CA PHE A 226 6.23 -17.33 -12.03
C PHE A 226 7.08 -17.60 -13.28
N PHE A 227 7.39 -18.87 -13.56
CA PHE A 227 8.08 -19.24 -14.80
C PHE A 227 7.28 -18.88 -16.06
N GLU A 228 5.99 -19.22 -16.09
CA GLU A 228 5.12 -18.88 -17.22
C GLU A 228 4.90 -17.36 -17.33
N TYR A 229 4.75 -16.66 -16.21
CA TYR A 229 4.75 -15.19 -16.19
C TYR A 229 6.01 -14.61 -16.88
N LEU A 230 7.20 -15.10 -16.53
CA LEU A 230 8.45 -14.63 -17.16
C LEU A 230 8.54 -14.99 -18.65
N ARG A 231 7.85 -16.04 -19.09
CA ARG A 231 7.81 -16.45 -20.51
C ARG A 231 6.87 -15.60 -21.34
N GLU A 232 5.74 -15.18 -20.77
CA GLU A 232 4.70 -14.42 -21.46
C GLU A 232 4.93 -12.91 -21.35
N GLU A 233 5.23 -12.42 -20.15
CA GLU A 233 5.27 -10.98 -19.82
C GLU A 233 6.67 -10.46 -19.48
N GLY A 234 7.62 -11.36 -19.23
CA GLY A 234 9.00 -10.97 -18.90
C GLY A 234 9.71 -10.20 -20.03
N ALA A 235 10.88 -9.62 -19.76
CA ALA A 235 11.61 -8.89 -20.79
C ALA A 235 11.95 -9.73 -22.05
N ASN A 236 12.02 -9.09 -23.23
CA ASN A 236 12.21 -9.76 -24.54
C ASN A 236 13.33 -10.83 -24.63
N LYS A 237 14.47 -10.69 -23.92
CA LYS A 237 15.51 -11.74 -23.92
C LYS A 237 15.28 -12.79 -22.85
N CYS A 238 14.60 -12.46 -21.75
CA CYS A 238 14.07 -13.40 -20.77
C CYS A 238 13.12 -14.39 -21.46
N GLN A 239 12.04 -13.91 -22.08
CA GLN A 239 11.09 -14.74 -22.82
C GLN A 239 11.78 -15.65 -23.84
N LYS A 240 12.74 -15.08 -24.59
CA LYS A 240 13.49 -15.83 -25.61
C LYS A 240 14.29 -17.00 -25.05
N ILE A 241 14.87 -16.87 -23.85
CA ILE A 241 15.65 -17.97 -23.26
C ILE A 241 14.74 -18.95 -22.54
N LEU A 242 13.69 -18.48 -21.87
CA LEU A 242 12.77 -19.34 -21.13
C LEU A 242 11.89 -20.18 -22.06
N SER A 243 11.54 -19.66 -23.25
CA SER A 243 10.88 -20.47 -24.30
C SER A 243 11.73 -21.61 -24.88
N LYS A 244 12.99 -21.74 -24.47
CA LYS A 244 13.91 -22.82 -24.90
C LYS A 244 14.13 -23.91 -23.87
N ILE A 245 13.60 -23.74 -22.67
CA ILE A 245 13.70 -24.69 -21.57
C ILE A 245 12.29 -25.02 -21.07
N ASP A 246 12.15 -26.13 -20.37
CA ASP A 246 10.92 -26.44 -19.65
C ASP A 246 10.98 -25.94 -18.20
N TYR A 247 9.84 -25.99 -17.53
CA TYR A 247 9.73 -25.61 -16.13
C TYR A 247 10.68 -26.43 -15.23
N GLN A 248 10.85 -27.73 -15.49
CA GLN A 248 11.73 -28.58 -14.69
C GLN A 248 13.20 -28.13 -14.75
N THR A 249 13.64 -27.74 -15.93
CA THR A 249 14.96 -27.13 -16.13
C THR A 249 15.07 -25.82 -15.38
N TYR A 250 14.06 -24.95 -15.44
CA TYR A 250 14.01 -23.69 -14.70
C TYR A 250 14.07 -23.90 -13.18
N ALA A 251 13.21 -24.76 -12.62
CA ALA A 251 13.19 -25.08 -11.21
C ALA A 251 14.54 -25.61 -10.71
N SER A 252 15.21 -26.43 -11.52
CA SER A 252 16.55 -26.98 -11.19
C SER A 252 17.66 -25.92 -11.11
N LEU A 253 17.44 -24.70 -11.60
CA LEU A 253 18.42 -23.61 -11.48
C LEU A 253 18.63 -23.21 -10.02
N PHE A 254 17.60 -23.36 -9.18
CA PHE A 254 17.61 -22.98 -7.77
C PHE A 254 18.21 -24.06 -6.85
N ASP A 255 18.43 -25.28 -7.34
CA ASP A 255 18.98 -26.39 -6.54
C ASP A 255 20.51 -26.32 -6.38
N ALA A 256 21.18 -25.50 -7.19
CA ALA A 256 22.64 -25.45 -7.26
C ALA A 256 23.25 -24.66 -6.11
N VAL A 257 22.69 -23.47 -5.90
CA VAL A 257 23.15 -22.42 -5.01
C VAL A 257 21.86 -21.75 -4.52
N PRO A 258 21.73 -21.45 -3.23
CA PRO A 258 20.59 -20.70 -2.72
C PRO A 258 20.45 -19.34 -3.40
N LEU A 259 19.21 -18.88 -3.59
CA LEU A 259 18.95 -17.51 -4.04
C LEU A 259 19.48 -16.53 -2.99
N VAL A 260 20.15 -15.47 -3.45
CA VAL A 260 20.47 -14.32 -2.60
C VAL A 260 19.30 -13.35 -2.71
N GLU A 261 18.57 -13.15 -1.62
CA GLU A 261 17.45 -12.21 -1.57
C GLU A 261 18.03 -10.80 -1.41
N THR A 262 17.99 -10.02 -2.48
CA THR A 262 18.46 -8.63 -2.53
C THR A 262 17.63 -7.84 -3.53
N THR A 263 17.31 -6.60 -3.18
CA THR A 263 16.65 -5.68 -4.10
C THR A 263 17.66 -5.12 -5.13
N ASP A 264 18.97 -5.24 -4.93
CA ASP A 264 19.95 -4.86 -5.96
C ASP A 264 20.09 -5.97 -7.01
N SER A 265 19.54 -5.73 -8.20
CA SER A 265 19.61 -6.69 -9.29
C SER A 265 21.03 -6.95 -9.80
N ASP A 266 21.93 -5.96 -9.71
CA ASP A 266 23.31 -6.16 -10.13
C ASP A 266 24.07 -6.97 -9.08
N GLU A 267 23.79 -6.78 -7.78
CA GLU A 267 24.27 -7.67 -6.71
C GLU A 267 23.81 -9.12 -6.94
N LEU A 268 22.51 -9.33 -7.22
CA LEU A 268 21.99 -10.66 -7.53
C LEU A 268 22.67 -11.28 -8.76
N ILE A 269 22.90 -10.49 -9.82
CA ILE A 269 23.60 -10.94 -11.03
C ILE A 269 25.05 -11.33 -10.74
N GLU A 270 25.74 -10.57 -9.89
CA GLU A 270 27.15 -10.77 -9.55
C GLU A 270 27.37 -11.85 -8.48
N SER A 271 26.32 -12.22 -7.75
CA SER A 271 26.33 -13.30 -6.76
C SER A 271 26.71 -14.68 -7.32
N GLU A 272 27.10 -15.60 -6.43
CA GLU A 272 27.37 -17.00 -6.79
C GLU A 272 26.16 -17.67 -7.45
N PHE A 273 24.95 -17.37 -6.96
CA PHE A 273 23.70 -17.81 -7.56
C PHE A 273 23.59 -17.34 -9.01
N GLY A 274 23.75 -16.02 -9.23
CA GLY A 274 23.55 -15.44 -10.55
C GLY A 274 24.56 -15.93 -11.58
N GLN A 275 25.82 -16.06 -11.19
CA GLN A 275 26.85 -16.63 -12.07
C GLN A 275 26.59 -18.12 -12.38
N THR A 276 26.12 -18.89 -11.40
CA THR A 276 25.78 -20.30 -11.58
C THR A 276 24.57 -20.48 -12.50
N MET A 277 23.54 -19.66 -12.34
CA MET A 277 22.36 -19.65 -13.22
C MET A 277 22.74 -19.32 -14.66
N ILE A 278 23.58 -18.30 -14.87
CA ILE A 278 24.11 -17.96 -16.21
C ILE A 278 24.88 -19.14 -16.82
N ALA A 279 25.74 -19.80 -16.04
CA ALA A 279 26.53 -20.92 -16.51
C ALA A 279 25.64 -22.11 -16.92
N ARG A 280 24.66 -22.48 -16.09
CA ARG A 280 23.73 -23.58 -16.38
C ARG A 280 22.88 -23.30 -17.61
N LEU A 281 22.33 -22.10 -17.74
CA LEU A 281 21.55 -21.71 -18.93
C LEU A 281 22.40 -21.69 -20.21
N LYS A 282 23.69 -21.35 -20.12
CA LYS A 282 24.63 -21.49 -21.25
C LYS A 282 24.91 -22.95 -21.60
N THR A 283 25.01 -23.83 -20.62
CA THR A 283 25.19 -25.27 -20.89
C THR A 283 23.96 -25.85 -21.58
N GLU A 284 22.76 -25.46 -21.15
CA GLU A 284 21.50 -25.98 -21.69
C GLU A 284 21.17 -25.41 -23.08
N ILE A 285 21.27 -24.08 -23.25
CA ILE A 285 20.83 -23.39 -24.47
C ILE A 285 21.97 -23.16 -25.47
N GLY A 286 23.22 -23.12 -24.98
CA GLY A 286 24.43 -22.80 -25.73
C GLY A 286 25.03 -21.43 -25.38
N GLU A 287 26.32 -21.26 -25.69
CA GLU A 287 27.11 -20.07 -25.36
C GLU A 287 26.87 -18.86 -26.29
N PHE A 288 25.63 -18.35 -26.28
CA PHE A 288 25.28 -17.17 -27.06
C PHE A 288 25.23 -15.91 -26.19
N LYS A 289 25.58 -14.76 -26.77
CA LYS A 289 25.47 -13.45 -26.10
C LYS A 289 24.06 -13.21 -25.55
N TYR A 290 23.02 -13.60 -26.31
CA TYR A 290 21.63 -13.40 -25.88
C TYR A 290 21.24 -14.28 -24.67
N VAL A 291 21.91 -15.41 -24.45
CA VAL A 291 21.67 -16.26 -23.27
C VAL A 291 22.14 -15.53 -22.03
N THR A 292 23.35 -14.97 -22.06
CA THR A 292 23.88 -14.16 -20.94
C THR A 292 22.97 -12.96 -20.65
N THR A 293 22.53 -12.24 -21.67
CA THR A 293 21.61 -11.10 -21.48
C THR A 293 20.25 -11.54 -20.95
N GLY A 294 19.69 -12.64 -21.46
CA GLY A 294 18.42 -13.19 -21.00
C GLY A 294 18.47 -13.65 -19.55
N SER A 295 19.53 -14.36 -19.13
CA SER A 295 19.72 -14.79 -17.73
C SER A 295 19.80 -13.60 -16.78
N LYS A 296 20.49 -12.53 -17.18
CA LYS A 296 20.50 -11.27 -16.42
C LYS A 296 19.12 -10.61 -16.35
N GLN A 297 18.29 -10.75 -17.39
CA GLN A 297 16.93 -10.23 -17.35
C GLN A 297 16.05 -11.05 -16.40
N VAL A 298 16.16 -12.39 -16.39
CA VAL A 298 15.47 -13.24 -15.40
C VAL A 298 15.76 -12.76 -13.98
N MET A 299 17.03 -12.56 -13.64
CA MET A 299 17.42 -12.07 -12.30
C MET A 299 16.91 -10.65 -12.01
N ARG A 300 16.82 -9.77 -13.02
CA ARG A 300 16.22 -8.45 -12.83
C ARG A 300 14.73 -8.52 -12.54
N GLU A 301 14.00 -9.43 -13.18
CA GLU A 301 12.59 -9.64 -12.87
C GLU A 301 12.41 -10.23 -11.45
N ILE A 302 13.29 -11.14 -11.01
CA ILE A 302 13.29 -11.63 -9.62
C ILE A 302 13.50 -10.47 -8.63
N ALA A 303 14.53 -9.64 -8.84
CA ALA A 303 14.78 -8.49 -7.96
C ALA A 303 13.66 -7.43 -8.03
N ARG A 304 13.00 -7.30 -9.19
CA ARG A 304 11.82 -6.43 -9.34
C ARG A 304 10.62 -6.98 -8.55
N GLN A 305 10.43 -8.30 -8.54
CA GLN A 305 9.39 -8.93 -7.74
C GLN A 305 9.60 -8.65 -6.26
N GLN A 306 10.82 -8.83 -5.74
CA GLN A 306 11.17 -8.51 -4.36
C GLN A 306 10.93 -7.03 -4.00
N LYS A 307 11.15 -6.13 -4.96
CA LYS A 307 10.93 -4.70 -4.77
C LYS A 307 9.48 -4.29 -4.68
N GLY A 308 8.56 -5.02 -5.31
CA GLY A 308 7.18 -4.58 -5.51
C GLY A 308 6.14 -5.40 -4.75
N ALA A 309 6.58 -6.35 -3.93
CA ALA A 309 5.71 -7.27 -3.21
C ALA A 309 6.25 -7.54 -1.81
N PHE A 310 5.37 -8.00 -0.94
CA PHE A 310 5.72 -8.53 0.37
C PHE A 310 5.64 -10.05 0.38
N PHE A 311 6.45 -10.67 1.22
CA PHE A 311 6.51 -12.10 1.47
C PHE A 311 6.32 -12.39 2.96
N GLU A 312 6.12 -13.66 3.32
CA GLU A 312 5.96 -14.07 4.72
C GLU A 312 7.05 -13.52 5.65
N PRO A 313 8.35 -13.57 5.30
CA PRO A 313 9.40 -13.01 6.15
C PRO A 313 9.29 -11.50 6.39
N ASP A 314 8.73 -10.74 5.44
CA ASP A 314 8.59 -9.28 5.57
C ASP A 314 7.54 -8.93 6.63
N LEU A 315 6.41 -9.65 6.63
CA LEU A 315 5.34 -9.46 7.61
C LEU A 315 5.78 -9.97 9.00
N ASP A 316 6.51 -11.07 9.07
CA ASP A 316 7.08 -11.59 10.33
C ASP A 316 8.11 -10.62 10.94
N ALA A 317 8.94 -10.01 10.09
CA ALA A 317 9.86 -8.96 10.50
C ALA A 317 9.11 -7.73 11.02
N PHE A 318 8.00 -7.36 10.38
CA PHE A 318 7.14 -6.26 10.83
C PHE A 318 6.48 -6.55 12.19
N GLU A 319 5.92 -7.74 12.39
CA GLU A 319 5.37 -8.15 13.70
C GLU A 319 6.42 -8.06 14.81
N SER A 320 7.62 -8.62 14.54
CA SER A 320 8.75 -8.56 15.46
C SER A 320 9.19 -7.12 15.76
N PHE A 321 9.18 -6.26 14.74
CA PHE A 321 9.49 -4.83 14.88
C PHE A 321 8.47 -4.13 15.79
N VAL A 322 7.18 -4.35 15.59
CA VAL A 322 6.12 -3.75 16.42
C VAL A 322 6.25 -4.21 17.88
N GLU A 323 6.47 -5.50 18.13
CA GLU A 323 6.66 -6.03 19.48
C GLU A 323 7.87 -5.38 20.19
N ASN A 324 8.98 -5.24 19.46
CA ASN A 324 10.18 -4.58 19.96
C ASN A 324 9.93 -3.10 20.28
N GLN A 325 9.25 -2.37 19.40
CA GLN A 325 8.89 -0.96 19.61
C GLN A 325 7.96 -0.77 20.81
N LEU A 326 6.96 -1.65 20.98
CA LEU A 326 6.07 -1.63 22.14
C LEU A 326 6.83 -1.93 23.44
N THR A 327 7.77 -2.87 23.41
CA THR A 327 8.63 -3.19 24.57
C THR A 327 9.52 -2.01 24.95
N GLU A 328 10.16 -1.38 23.98
CA GLU A 328 11.01 -0.19 24.16
C GLU A 328 10.19 1.00 24.70
N LEU A 329 9.03 1.27 24.12
CA LEU A 329 8.12 2.32 24.55
C LEU A 329 7.66 2.09 26.00
N ASN A 330 7.30 0.85 26.35
CA ASN A 330 6.85 0.53 27.70
C ASN A 330 7.97 0.67 28.73
N ARG A 331 9.21 0.26 28.41
CA ARG A 331 10.39 0.48 29.28
C ARG A 331 10.60 1.97 29.59
N ARG A 332 10.42 2.83 28.59
CA ARG A 332 10.50 4.30 28.77
C ARG A 332 9.33 4.83 29.60
N ARG A 333 8.13 4.31 29.36
CA ARG A 333 6.92 4.71 30.10
C ARG A 333 6.97 4.30 31.58
N THR A 334 7.59 3.16 31.91
CA THR A 334 7.77 2.70 33.30
C THR A 334 8.89 3.43 34.03
N GLY A 335 9.72 4.21 33.32
CA GLY A 335 10.81 4.99 33.89
C GLY A 335 12.11 4.20 34.05
N ASP A 336 12.23 3.04 33.42
CA ASP A 336 13.46 2.24 33.42
C ASP A 336 14.55 2.92 32.55
N GLU A 337 14.15 3.65 31.51
CA GLU A 337 15.01 4.45 30.64
C GLU A 337 14.34 5.80 30.27
N PRO A 338 15.09 6.90 30.07
CA PRO A 338 14.54 8.14 29.55
C PRO A 338 14.17 8.03 28.06
N PHE A 339 13.29 8.91 27.58
CA PHE A 339 13.04 9.05 26.14
C PHE A 339 14.28 9.61 25.42
N PRO A 340 14.65 9.05 24.26
CA PRO A 340 15.81 9.49 23.50
C PRO A 340 15.55 10.90 22.96
N ILE A 341 16.55 11.75 23.11
CA ILE A 341 16.58 13.06 22.46
C ILE A 341 17.27 12.96 21.10
N GLU A 342 18.21 12.02 20.96
CA GLU A 342 18.90 11.70 19.72
C GLU A 342 17.95 10.96 18.76
N GLY A 343 17.92 11.39 17.50
CA GLY A 343 17.26 10.64 16.42
C GLY A 343 18.14 9.47 15.95
N LEU A 344 17.69 8.76 14.92
CA LEU A 344 18.36 7.57 14.37
C LEU A 344 19.84 7.80 13.98
N ALA A 345 20.22 9.04 13.66
CA ALA A 345 21.59 9.44 13.32
C ALA A 345 22.50 9.75 14.54
N GLY A 346 22.02 9.56 15.77
CA GLY A 346 22.79 9.83 17.01
C GLY A 346 22.83 11.31 17.42
N GLU A 347 22.06 12.17 16.76
CA GLU A 347 21.85 13.56 17.15
C GLU A 347 20.36 13.90 17.13
N PRO A 348 19.89 14.87 17.94
CA PRO A 348 18.49 15.26 17.90
C PRO A 348 18.10 15.73 16.51
N ASN A 349 16.98 15.23 15.97
CA ASN A 349 16.48 15.69 14.68
C ASN A 349 15.88 17.09 14.86
N TYR A 350 16.74 18.11 14.92
CA TYR A 350 16.35 19.49 15.18
C TYR A 350 15.38 20.05 14.13
N ARG A 351 15.24 19.43 12.95
CA ARG A 351 14.21 19.80 11.96
C ARG A 351 12.80 19.43 12.41
N ARG A 352 12.64 18.42 13.27
CA ARG A 352 11.36 17.89 13.76
C ARG A 352 11.11 18.16 15.26
N VAL A 353 11.97 18.94 15.92
CA VAL A 353 11.78 19.37 17.31
C VAL A 353 11.23 20.80 17.33
N ASP A 354 9.93 20.94 17.57
CA ASP A 354 9.25 22.24 17.65
C ASP A 354 9.59 23.03 18.91
N ASN A 355 9.94 22.35 20.01
CA ASN A 355 10.18 22.96 21.32
C ASN A 355 11.59 22.59 21.81
N ARG A 356 12.61 23.10 21.11
CA ARG A 356 14.03 22.81 21.41
C ARG A 356 14.45 23.26 22.79
N ASP A 357 13.80 24.29 23.33
CA ASP A 357 13.99 24.83 24.68
C ASP A 357 13.54 23.89 25.80
N LEU A 358 12.79 22.82 25.46
CA LEU A 358 12.40 21.77 26.38
C LEU A 358 13.38 20.59 26.42
N LEU A 359 14.41 20.59 25.56
CA LEU A 359 15.48 19.61 25.61
C LEU A 359 16.43 19.99 26.75
N LEU A 360 16.60 19.07 27.70
CA LEU A 360 17.57 19.23 28.78
C LEU A 360 18.97 18.95 28.23
N GLU A 361 19.60 19.97 27.65
CA GLU A 361 21.04 19.96 27.40
C GLU A 361 21.73 20.02 28.79
N GLY A 362 22.58 19.04 29.11
CA GLY A 362 23.27 18.97 30.41
C GLY A 362 24.03 20.26 30.78
N GLU A 363 24.41 20.42 32.05
CA GLU A 363 25.02 21.65 32.59
C GLU A 363 26.09 22.25 31.65
N GLN A 364 25.89 23.51 31.25
CA GLN A 364 26.84 24.34 30.51
C GLN A 364 28.11 24.66 31.31
#